data_AF-A0A2N3HSL1-F1
#
_entry.id   AF-A0A2N3HSL1-F1
#
_cell.length_a   1.000
_cell.length_b   1.000
_cell.length_c   1.000
_cell.angle_alpha   90.00
_cell.angle_beta   90.00
_cell.angle_gamma   90.00
#
_symmetry.space_group_name_H-M   'P 1'
#
loop_
_entity.id
_entity.type
_entity.pdbx_description
1 polymer ?
#
loop_
_entity_poly.entity_id
_entity_poly.type
_entity_poly.pdbx_seq_one_letter_code
_entity_poly.pdbx_strand_id
1 'polypeptide(L)'
;MNYKFSHIGIPTTEEKNWDGFYEPGKIHFTDFSKDEFGIEWVKCDADSPMPAMFQNVAHVAYLVDNIEDALKGKEILVDTFSPGEGVRVAFIVHNGSPIEFMEITEL
;
A
#
# COMPACT_ATOMS: atom_id res chain seq x y z
N MET A 1 -6.48 11.40 -15.13
CA MET A 1 -6.03 11.07 -13.77
C MET A 1 -4.61 11.56 -13.62
N ASN A 2 -4.30 12.26 -12.54
CA ASN A 2 -2.94 12.61 -12.17
C ASN A 2 -2.42 11.55 -11.20
N TYR A 3 -1.27 10.95 -11.48
CA TYR A 3 -0.63 9.96 -10.61
C TYR A 3 0.68 10.55 -10.13
N LYS A 4 0.74 10.99 -8.88
CA LYS A 4 1.96 11.52 -8.27
C LYS A 4 2.63 10.40 -7.47
N PHE A 5 3.88 10.07 -7.81
CA PHE A 5 4.63 9.07 -7.05
C PHE A 5 4.66 9.46 -5.56
N SER A 6 4.40 8.47 -4.69
CA SER A 6 4.45 8.61 -3.23
C SER A 6 5.68 7.91 -2.68
N HIS A 7 5.73 6.59 -2.79
CA HIS A 7 6.74 5.75 -2.16
C HIS A 7 6.85 4.38 -2.86
N ILE A 8 7.78 3.55 -2.40
CA ILE A 8 7.88 2.12 -2.75
C ILE A 8 7.70 1.27 -1.50
N GLY A 9 6.76 0.33 -1.54
CA GLY A 9 6.58 -0.66 -0.49
C GLY A 9 7.30 -1.95 -0.81
N ILE A 10 8.14 -2.42 0.11
CA ILE A 10 9.03 -3.57 -0.06
C ILE A 10 8.69 -4.63 1.00
N PRO A 11 8.18 -5.80 0.58
CA PRO A 11 7.98 -6.91 1.50
C PRO A 11 9.29 -7.40 2.11
N THR A 12 9.24 -7.78 3.39
CA THR A 12 10.37 -8.39 4.09
C THR A 12 9.92 -9.49 5.04
N THR A 13 10.80 -10.47 5.25
CA THR A 13 10.65 -11.47 6.32
C THR A 13 11.39 -11.07 7.60
N GLU A 14 12.30 -10.10 7.50
CA GLU A 14 13.10 -9.62 8.62
C GLU A 14 12.24 -8.78 9.58
N GLU A 15 12.56 -8.84 10.88
CA GLU A 15 11.99 -7.90 11.85
C GLU A 15 12.62 -6.52 11.69
N LYS A 16 11.79 -5.49 11.84
CA LYS A 16 12.19 -4.08 11.78
C LYS A 16 11.65 -3.32 13.00
N ASN A 17 12.07 -2.07 13.16
CA ASN A 17 11.42 -1.14 14.07
C ASN A 17 10.15 -0.62 13.39
N TRP A 18 9.03 -1.34 13.58
CA TRP A 18 7.75 -1.03 12.94
C TRP A 18 7.15 0.28 13.47
N ASP A 19 6.60 1.10 12.57
CA ASP A 19 5.93 2.35 12.91
C ASP A 19 4.42 2.14 13.14
N GLY A 20 3.85 1.08 12.57
CA GLY A 20 2.44 0.76 12.72
C GLY A 20 2.09 -0.69 12.38
N PHE A 21 0.87 -1.04 12.76
CA PHE A 21 0.25 -2.34 12.47
C PHE A 21 -1.19 -2.14 11.99
N TYR A 22 -1.47 -2.60 10.78
CA TYR A 22 -2.83 -2.66 10.24
C TYR A 22 -3.45 -4.02 10.57
N GLU A 23 -4.19 -4.08 11.68
CA GLU A 23 -4.78 -5.30 12.24
C GLU A 23 -5.60 -6.13 11.24
N PRO A 24 -6.53 -5.56 10.45
CA PRO A 24 -7.37 -6.37 9.56
C PRO A 24 -6.57 -7.10 8.46
N GLY A 25 -5.48 -6.50 7.99
CA GLY A 25 -4.56 -7.11 7.03
C GLY A 25 -3.41 -7.86 7.67
N LYS A 26 -3.23 -7.76 8.99
CA LYS A 26 -2.06 -8.22 9.74
C LYS A 26 -0.74 -7.77 9.11
N ILE A 27 -0.66 -6.47 8.87
CA ILE A 27 0.46 -5.83 8.15
C ILE A 27 1.23 -4.95 9.13
N HIS A 28 2.49 -5.27 9.36
CA HIS A 28 3.46 -4.37 9.97
C HIS A 28 4.07 -3.50 8.88
N PHE A 29 4.23 -2.21 9.17
CA PHE A 29 4.82 -1.27 8.20
C PHE A 29 5.72 -0.24 8.88
N THR A 30 6.66 0.30 8.10
CA THR A 30 7.42 1.51 8.47
C THR A 30 6.79 2.73 7.80
N ASP A 31 6.86 3.89 8.43
CA ASP A 31 6.32 5.13 7.88
C ASP A 31 7.26 5.68 6.78
N PHE A 32 6.84 5.57 5.52
CA PHE A 32 7.63 6.06 4.38
C PHE A 32 7.94 7.55 4.44
N SER A 33 7.14 8.35 5.17
CA SER A 33 7.39 9.79 5.31
C SER A 33 8.60 10.11 6.19
N LYS A 34 9.08 9.14 6.97
CA LYS A 34 10.29 9.23 7.79
C LYS A 34 11.55 8.79 7.04
N ASP A 35 11.42 8.25 5.83
CA ASP A 35 12.54 7.83 4.99
C ASP A 35 12.86 8.89 3.91
N GLU A 36 14.15 9.15 3.65
CA GLU A 36 14.59 10.17 2.69
C GLU A 36 14.12 9.91 1.25
N PHE A 37 13.96 8.62 0.90
CA PHE A 37 13.64 8.18 -0.46
C PHE A 37 12.26 7.54 -0.57
N GLY A 38 11.45 7.60 0.49
CA GLY A 38 10.13 6.99 0.52
C GLY A 38 10.18 5.47 0.45
N ILE A 39 11.07 4.84 1.21
CA ILE A 39 11.07 3.38 1.40
C ILE A 39 10.10 3.02 2.52
N GLU A 40 9.07 2.23 2.19
CA GLU A 40 8.23 1.51 3.15
C GLU A 40 8.67 0.05 3.20
N TRP A 41 8.93 -0.47 4.40
CA TRP A 41 9.06 -1.90 4.63
C TRP A 41 7.74 -2.45 5.12
N VAL A 42 7.31 -3.56 4.52
CA VAL A 42 6.05 -4.22 4.83
C VAL A 42 6.30 -5.66 5.25
N LYS A 43 5.65 -6.12 6.31
CA LYS A 43 5.65 -7.53 6.70
C LYS A 43 4.24 -7.99 7.05
N CYS A 44 3.79 -9.04 6.39
CA CYS A 44 2.53 -9.70 6.73
C CYS A 44 2.79 -10.82 7.74
N ASP A 45 1.89 -10.99 8.71
CA ASP A 45 1.89 -12.18 9.56
C ASP A 45 1.62 -13.44 8.72
N ALA A 46 2.05 -14.60 9.22
CA ALA A 46 1.95 -15.87 8.51
C ALA A 46 0.52 -16.29 8.13
N ASP A 47 -0.48 -15.77 8.85
CA ASP A 47 -1.91 -15.99 8.62
C ASP A 47 -2.64 -14.71 8.18
N SER A 48 -1.92 -13.78 7.54
CA SER A 48 -2.48 -12.60 6.88
C SER A 48 -3.45 -13.00 5.77
N PRO A 49 -4.59 -12.30 5.64
CA PRO A 49 -5.54 -12.52 4.54
C PRO A 49 -5.08 -11.90 3.21
N MET A 50 -3.96 -11.17 3.19
CA MET A 50 -3.52 -10.44 1.99
C MET A 50 -3.11 -11.39 0.86
N PRO A 51 -3.35 -11.04 -0.42
CA PRO A 51 -2.96 -11.87 -1.56
C PRO A 51 -1.44 -12.11 -1.61
N ALA A 52 -1.03 -13.27 -2.13
CA ALA A 52 0.39 -13.62 -2.23
C ALA A 52 1.22 -12.58 -3.00
N MET A 53 0.66 -11.92 -4.01
CA MET A 53 1.39 -10.88 -4.76
C MET A 53 1.72 -9.67 -3.88
N PHE A 54 0.77 -9.22 -3.05
CA PHE A 54 1.00 -8.14 -2.08
C PHE A 54 2.11 -8.53 -1.09
N GLN A 55 2.09 -9.77 -0.61
CA GLN A 55 3.03 -10.24 0.41
C GLN A 55 4.46 -10.47 -0.12
N ASN A 56 4.65 -10.64 -1.43
CA ASN A 56 5.93 -11.12 -1.99
C ASN A 56 6.53 -10.22 -3.08
N VAL A 57 5.80 -9.22 -3.58
CA VAL A 57 6.25 -8.34 -4.67
C VAL A 57 6.22 -6.90 -4.18
N ALA A 58 7.32 -6.17 -4.42
CA ALA A 58 7.36 -4.74 -4.14
C ALA A 58 6.31 -3.99 -4.96
N HIS A 59 5.75 -2.94 -4.39
CA HIS A 59 4.73 -2.12 -5.03
C HIS A 59 5.17 -0.67 -5.14
N VAL A 60 4.70 0.00 -6.19
CA VAL A 60 4.86 1.46 -6.32
C VAL A 60 3.54 2.11 -5.94
N ALA A 61 3.62 3.16 -5.13
CA ALA A 61 2.46 3.89 -4.66
C ALA A 61 2.32 5.24 -5.36
N TYR A 62 1.08 5.57 -5.70
CA TYR A 62 0.73 6.87 -6.29
C TYR A 62 -0.39 7.55 -5.49
N LEU A 63 -0.18 8.83 -5.20
CA LEU A 63 -1.26 9.71 -4.76
C LEU A 63 -2.21 9.98 -5.92
N VAL A 64 -3.50 9.87 -5.64
CA VAL A 64 -4.61 10.13 -6.57
C VAL A 64 -5.65 11.05 -5.94
N ASP A 65 -6.30 11.86 -6.77
CA ASP A 65 -7.34 12.80 -6.30
C ASP A 65 -8.65 12.11 -5.94
N ASN A 66 -8.94 10.97 -6.59
CA ASN A 66 -10.13 10.15 -6.32
C ASN A 66 -9.85 8.67 -6.57
N ILE A 67 -9.97 7.85 -5.53
CA ILE A 67 -9.62 6.43 -5.64
C ILE A 67 -10.61 5.65 -6.51
N GLU A 68 -11.90 5.98 -6.47
CA GLU A 68 -12.92 5.29 -7.27
C GLU A 68 -12.67 5.49 -8.77
N ASP A 69 -12.32 6.70 -9.17
CA ASP A 69 -11.95 7.02 -10.54
C ASP A 69 -10.64 6.33 -10.96
N ALA A 70 -9.68 6.19 -10.06
CA ALA A 70 -8.40 5.53 -10.34
C ALA A 70 -8.57 4.02 -10.60
N LEU A 71 -9.50 3.39 -9.88
CA LEU A 71 -9.79 1.95 -9.96
C LEU A 71 -10.64 1.55 -11.16
N LYS A 72 -11.29 2.48 -11.87
CA LYS A 72 -12.13 2.18 -13.03
C LYS A 72 -11.39 1.36 -14.10
N GLY A 73 -11.95 0.19 -14.43
CA GLY A 73 -11.46 -0.72 -15.45
C GLY A 73 -10.12 -1.39 -15.13
N LYS A 74 -9.70 -1.41 -13.86
CA LYS A 74 -8.47 -2.09 -13.42
C LYS A 74 -8.77 -3.45 -12.81
N GLU A 75 -7.76 -4.32 -12.83
CA GLU A 75 -7.77 -5.58 -12.10
C GLU A 75 -7.42 -5.30 -10.63
N ILE A 76 -8.39 -5.47 -9.73
CA ILE A 76 -8.21 -5.22 -8.30
C ILE A 76 -7.42 -6.38 -7.69
N LEU A 77 -6.33 -6.04 -6.97
CA LEU A 77 -5.56 -6.97 -6.15
C LEU A 77 -6.06 -6.95 -4.70
N VAL A 78 -6.21 -5.75 -4.12
CA VAL A 78 -6.75 -5.55 -2.77
C VAL A 78 -7.80 -4.45 -2.86
N ASP A 79 -9.01 -4.75 -2.40
CA ASP A 79 -10.12 -3.79 -2.33
C ASP A 79 -9.75 -2.58 -1.47
N THR A 80 -10.46 -1.47 -1.68
CA THR A 80 -10.19 -0.23 -0.93
C THR A 80 -10.33 -0.43 0.57
N PHE A 81 -9.29 -0.04 1.32
CA PHE A 81 -9.28 0.00 2.78
C PHE A 81 -8.64 1.28 3.31
N SER A 82 -8.67 1.47 4.63
CA SER A 82 -8.13 2.65 5.30
C SER A 82 -7.11 2.21 6.37
N PRO A 83 -5.80 2.44 6.15
CA PRO A 83 -4.77 2.10 7.12
C PRO A 83 -4.66 3.14 8.26
N GLY A 84 -5.25 4.32 8.08
CA GLY A 84 -5.25 5.41 9.05
C GLY A 84 -6.29 6.46 8.72
N GLU A 85 -6.60 7.32 9.69
CA GLU A 85 -7.58 8.40 9.52
C GLU A 85 -7.20 9.31 8.35
N GLY A 86 -8.17 9.60 7.47
CA GLY A 86 -7.95 10.45 6.29
C GLY A 86 -7.17 9.78 5.14
N VAL A 87 -6.77 8.52 5.27
CA VAL A 87 -6.04 7.77 4.23
C VAL A 87 -6.88 6.61 3.72
N ARG A 88 -7.03 6.52 2.40
CA ARG A 88 -7.65 5.40 1.70
C ARG A 88 -6.66 4.83 0.69
N VAL A 89 -6.55 3.51 0.64
CA VAL A 89 -5.65 2.82 -0.26
C VAL A 89 -6.34 1.65 -0.93
N ALA A 90 -5.90 1.31 -2.15
CA ALA A 90 -6.33 0.14 -2.89
C ALA A 90 -5.19 -0.32 -3.79
N PHE A 91 -5.15 -1.61 -4.08
CA PHE A 91 -4.10 -2.20 -4.90
C PHE A 91 -4.68 -2.77 -6.18
N ILE A 92 -3.99 -2.54 -7.29
CA ILE A 92 -4.30 -3.16 -8.58
C ILE A 92 -3.16 -4.06 -9.05
N VAL A 93 -3.47 -5.00 -9.93
CA VAL A 93 -2.45 -5.67 -10.74
C VAL A 93 -2.24 -4.87 -12.01
N HIS A 94 -0.99 -4.47 -12.28
CA HIS A 94 -0.62 -3.80 -13.51
C HIS A 94 0.72 -4.36 -14.04
N ASN A 95 0.71 -4.92 -15.25
CA ASN A 95 1.89 -5.55 -15.86
C ASN A 95 2.60 -6.57 -14.94
N GLY A 96 1.83 -7.33 -14.15
CA GLY A 96 2.37 -8.32 -13.22
C GLY A 96 2.97 -7.73 -11.93
N SER A 97 2.80 -6.43 -11.68
CA SER A 97 3.24 -5.75 -10.46
C SER A 97 2.04 -5.19 -9.69
N PRO A 98 2.06 -5.21 -8.34
CA PRO A 98 1.12 -4.42 -7.56
C PRO A 98 1.39 -2.93 -7.75
N ILE A 99 0.32 -2.15 -7.87
CA ILE A 99 0.34 -0.69 -7.79
C ILE A 99 -0.63 -0.26 -6.70
N GLU A 100 -0.17 0.55 -5.76
CA GLU A 100 -1.02 1.18 -4.75
C GLU A 100 -1.54 2.52 -5.28
N PHE A 101 -2.84 2.75 -5.14
CA PHE A 101 -3.43 4.08 -5.21
C PHE A 101 -3.78 4.54 -3.81
N MET A 102 -3.29 5.72 -3.45
CA MET A 102 -3.48 6.35 -2.16
C MET A 102 -4.24 7.66 -2.35
N GLU A 103 -5.38 7.80 -1.69
CA GLU A 103 -6.15 9.03 -1.59
C GLU A 103 -6.02 9.55 -0.16
N ILE A 104 -5.58 10.80 -0.01
CA ILE A 104 -5.47 11.48 1.27
C ILE A 104 -6.45 12.65 1.25
N THR A 105 -7.39 12.66 2.18
CA THR A 105 -8.22 13.82 2.46
C THR A 105 -7.59 14.60 3.60
N GLU A 106 -7.24 15.87 3.37
CA GLU A 106 -6.86 16.79 4.46
C GLU A 106 -8.00 16.84 5.48
N LEU A 107 -7.64 16.75 6.77
CA LEU A 107 -8.54 17.05 7.90
C LEU A 107 -8.59 18.56 8.15
#